data_AF-A0A6J4V2J0-F1
#
_entry.id   AF-A0A6J4V2J0-F1
#
_cell.length_a   1.000
_cell.length_b   1.000
_cell.length_c   1.000
_cell.angle_alpha   90.00
_cell.angle_beta   90.00
_cell.angle_gamma   90.00
#
_symmetry.space_group_name_H-M   'P 1'
#
loop_
_entity.id
_entity.type
_entity.pdbx_description
1 polymer ?
#
loop_
_entity_poly.entity_id
_entity_poly.type
_entity_poly.pdbx_seq_one_letter_code
_entity_poly.pdbx_strand_id
1 'polypeptide(L)' 'GSATLVQTLMQHDLVDLYRLLVYPVVLGKGKRLFKEGIPATLKLRTSQPFSSGVVALVYEPERK' A
#
# COMPACT_ATOMS: atom_id res chain seq x y z
N GLY A 1 -8.50 9.59 1.44
CA GLY A 1 -7.85 9.42 2.76
C GLY A 1 -6.59 10.26 2.83
N SER A 2 -6.26 10.82 3.99
CA SER A 2 -5.02 11.57 4.18
C SER A 2 -3.83 10.60 4.28
N ALA A 3 -2.75 10.86 3.54
CA ALA A 3 -1.52 10.08 3.64
C ALA A 3 -0.95 10.10 5.06
N THR A 4 -1.11 11.22 5.79
CA THR A 4 -0.67 11.36 7.18
C THR A 4 -1.46 10.45 8.10
N LEU A 5 -2.79 10.39 7.96
CA LEU A 5 -3.64 9.52 8.78
C LEU A 5 -3.30 8.04 8.55
N VAL A 6 -3.15 7.64 7.28
CA VAL A 6 -2.80 6.27 6.93
C VAL A 6 -1.44 5.89 7.54
N GLN A 7 -0.45 6.79 7.50
CA GLN A 7 0.84 6.57 8.14
C GLN A 7 0.72 6.39 9.65
N THR A 8 -0.10 7.19 10.34
CA THR A 8 -0.37 7.01 11.77
C THR A 8 -1.01 5.64 12.05
N LEU A 9 -2.01 5.24 11.26
CA LEU A 9 -2.63 3.92 11.43
C LEU A 9 -1.64 2.78 11.20
N MET A 10 -0.76 2.90 10.21
CA MET A 10 0.32 1.92 9.97
C MET A 10 1.27 1.83 11.18
N GLN A 11 1.66 2.97 11.77
CA GLN A 11 2.55 3.00 12.94
C GLN A 11 1.95 2.32 14.18
N HIS A 12 0.62 2.30 14.28
CA HIS A 12 -0.11 1.67 15.38
C HIS A 12 -0.65 0.27 15.04
N ASP A 13 -0.25 -0.33 13.91
CA ASP A 13 -0.74 -1.63 13.42
C ASP A 13 -2.28 -1.72 13.28
N LEU A 14 -2.93 -0.60 12.98
CA LEU A 14 -4.39 -0.48 12.86
C LEU A 14 -4.90 -0.63 11.43
N VAL A 15 -4.04 -1.08 10.50
CA VAL A 15 -4.43 -1.33 9.11
C VAL A 15 -4.66 -2.82 8.91
N ASP A 16 -5.87 -3.22 8.57
CA ASP A 16 -6.17 -4.63 8.29
C ASP A 16 -5.95 -5.02 6.82
N LEU A 17 -6.17 -4.07 5.90
CA LEU A 17 -6.05 -4.30 4.46
C LEU A 17 -5.40 -3.11 3.74
N TYR A 18 -4.45 -3.41 2.87
CA TYR A 18 -3.87 -2.47 1.92
C TYR A 18 -4.45 -2.71 0.53
N ARG A 19 -5.12 -1.69 -0.01
CA ARG A 19 -5.58 -1.68 -1.41
C ARG A 19 -4.65 -0.76 -2.21
N LEU A 20 -3.72 -1.35 -2.96
CA LEU A 20 -2.72 -0.62 -3.73
C LEU A 20 -3.07 -0.67 -5.21
N LEU A 21 -3.21 0.50 -5.83
CA LEU A 21 -3.30 0.64 -7.28
C LEU A 21 -1.93 1.01 -7.82
N VAL A 22 -1.34 0.11 -8.61
CA VAL A 22 -0.05 0.33 -9.26
C VAL A 22 -0.32 0.85 -10.66
N TYR A 23 0.12 2.08 -10.93
CA TYR A 23 0.00 2.73 -12.23
C TYR A 23 1.29 2.55 -13.02
N PRO A 24 1.24 2.30 -14.34
CA PRO A 24 2.41 2.13 -15.20
C PRO A 24 3.07 3.47 -15.54
N VAL A 25 3.52 4.21 -14.51
CA VAL A 25 4.15 5.54 -14.66
C VAL A 25 5.27 5.71 -13.64
N VAL A 26 6.36 6.35 -14.07
CA VAL A 26 7.48 6.74 -13.19
C VAL A 26 7.37 8.23 -12.88
N LEU A 27 7.01 8.59 -11.64
CA LEU A 27 6.81 9.98 -11.23
C LEU A 27 8.11 10.73 -10.89
N GLY A 28 9.20 10.04 -10.58
CA GLY A 28 10.49 10.62 -10.18
C GLY A 28 10.53 11.22 -8.76
N LYS A 29 9.49 11.97 -8.35
CA LYS A 29 9.36 12.57 -7.00
C LYS A 29 7.89 12.71 -6.59
N GLY A 30 7.62 12.76 -5.28
CA GLY A 30 6.25 12.94 -4.78
C GLY A 30 6.08 12.51 -3.31
N LYS A 31 4.83 12.56 -2.84
CA LYS A 31 4.47 12.08 -1.50
C LYS A 31 4.57 10.55 -1.46
N ARG A 32 5.33 10.03 -0.51
CA ARG A 32 5.46 8.58 -0.27
C ARG A 32 4.37 8.11 0.69
N LEU A 33 3.69 7.00 0.34
CA LEU A 33 2.75 6.34 1.22
C LEU A 33 3.49 5.70 2.40
N PHE A 34 4.49 4.86 2.08
CA PHE A 34 5.38 4.22 3.04
C PHE A 34 6.61 5.10 3.27
N LYS A 35 6.81 5.53 4.51
CA LYS A 35 8.01 6.27 4.94
C LYS A 35 9.06 5.30 5.48
N GLU A 36 10.29 5.76 5.59
CA GLU A 36 11.37 5.01 6.23
C GLU A 36 11.01 4.66 7.68
N GLY A 37 11.46 3.48 8.14
CA GLY A 37 11.32 3.05 9.53
C GLY A 37 10.03 2.29 9.89
N ILE A 38 9.15 1.98 8.93
CA ILE A 38 7.95 1.15 9.18
C ILE A 38 8.13 -0.21 8.49
N PRO A 39 8.75 -1.21 9.15
CA PRO A 39 8.81 -2.57 8.62
C PRO A 39 7.40 -3.19 8.63
N ALA A 40 6.99 -3.78 7.51
CA ALA A 40 5.75 -4.54 7.42
C ALA A 40 5.96 -5.72 6.47
N THR A 41 5.58 -6.92 6.93
CA THR A 41 5.43 -8.08 6.05
C THR A 41 3.99 -8.14 5.60
N LEU A 42 3.78 -8.26 4.29
CA LEU A 42 2.46 -8.25 3.68
C LEU A 42 2.20 -9.57 2.95
N LYS A 43 1.01 -10.13 3.14
CA LYS A 43 0.53 -11.30 2.41
C LYS A 43 -0.43 -10.88 1.30
N LEU A 44 -0.15 -11.30 0.08
CA LEU A 44 -1.00 -11.02 -1.07
C LEU A 44 -2.32 -11.79 -0.93
N ARG A 45 -3.44 -11.07 -1.01
CA ARG A 45 -4.79 -11.63 -1.05
C ARG A 45 -5.32 -11.74 -2.47
N THR A 46 -5.23 -10.65 -3.23
CA THR A 46 -5.69 -10.62 -4.64
C THR A 46 -4.80 -9.76 -5.50
N SER A 47 -4.62 -10.17 -6.75
CA SER A 47 -4.00 -9.37 -7.80
C SER A 47 -4.92 -9.35 -9.02
N GLN A 48 -5.32 -8.16 -9.45
CA GLN A 48 -6.22 -7.98 -10.58
C GLN A 48 -5.61 -6.95 -11.55
N PRO A 49 -5.15 -7.38 -12.74
CA PRO A 49 -4.77 -6.46 -13.80
C PRO A 49 -6.02 -5.89 -14.49
N PHE A 50 -5.93 -4.63 -14.89
CA PHE A 50 -6.92 -3.98 -15.75
C PHE A 50 -6.36 -3.79 -17.16
N SER A 51 -7.24 -3.67 -18.17
CA SER A 51 -6.86 -3.39 -19.55
C SER A 51 -6.12 -2.06 -19.74
N SER A 52 -6.24 -1.13 -18.79
CA SER A 52 -5.49 0.12 -18.75
C SER A 52 -4.02 -0.03 -18.36
N GLY A 53 -3.58 -1.25 -18.00
CA GLY A 53 -2.24 -1.52 -17.46
C GLY A 53 -2.09 -1.23 -15.96
N VAL A 54 -3.14 -0.71 -15.31
CA VAL A 54 -3.19 -0.59 -13.84
C VAL A 54 -3.34 -1.97 -13.21
N VAL A 55 -2.68 -2.21 -12.08
CA VAL A 55 -2.85 -3.43 -11.29
C VAL A 55 -3.41 -3.08 -9.92
N ALA A 56 -4.55 -3.68 -9.56
CA ALA A 56 -5.08 -3.64 -8.19
C ALA A 56 -4.52 -4.80 -7.38
N LEU A 57 -3.84 -4.46 -6.29
CA LEU A 57 -3.31 -5.41 -5.33
C LEU A 57 -4.01 -5.22 -4.00
N VAL A 58 -4.45 -6.32 -3.40
CA VAL A 58 -4.96 -6.33 -2.03
C VAL A 58 -4.01 -7.15 -1.19
N TYR A 59 -3.47 -6.54 -0.14
CA TYR A 59 -2.63 -7.20 0.86
C TYR A 59 -3.24 -7.10 2.23
N GLU A 60 -2.87 -8.04 3.10
CA GLU A 60 -3.04 -7.94 4.53
C GLU A 60 -1.66 -7.91 5.22
N PRO A 61 -1.50 -7.22 6.35
CA PRO A 61 -0.32 -7.39 7.18
C PRO A 61 -0.25 -8.79 7.78
N GLU A 62 0.93 -9.38 7.75
CA GLU A 62 1.23 -10.64 8.43
C GLU A 62 1.60 -10.32 9.89
N ARG A 63 0.60 -10.37 10.77
CA ARG A 63 0.78 -10.21 12.22
C ARG A 63 1.29 -11.55 12.78
N LYS A 64 2.37 -11.53 13.57
CA LYS A 64 2.86 -12.69 14.32
C LYS A 64 2.05 -12.91 15.59
#